data_AF-B3GDA4-F1
#
_entry.id   AF-B3GDA4-F1
#
_cell.length_a   1.000
_cell.length_b   1.000
_cell.length_c   1.000
_cell.angle_alpha   90.00
_cell.angle_beta   90.00
_cell.angle_gamma   90.00
#
_symmetry.space_group_name_H-M   'P 1'
#
loop_
_entity.id
_entity.type
_entity.pdbx_description
1 polymer ?
#
loop_
_entity_poly.entity_id
_entity_poly.type
_entity_poly.pdbx_seq_one_letter_code
_entity_poly.pdbx_strand_id
1 'polypeptide(L)'
;ICYRFAFSNGTVQINFFNDHVKMMMCPLMQAVTFIDQNKRMLTYKLSNLQRNGCPEKFLHRLKYAKTMIERLMSDANMVAQNPSRNPDMPRQMGSARSASAGSRGPIHTGSHLPQSASGSNIHPRR
;
A
#
# COMPACT_ATOMS: atom_id res chain seq x y z
N ILE A 1 5.19 12.59 1.62
CA ILE A 1 4.29 11.42 1.74
C ILE A 1 5.05 10.35 2.54
N CYS A 2 4.67 10.05 3.79
CA CYS A 2 5.35 9.08 4.66
C CYS A 2 4.77 7.66 4.46
N TYR A 3 5.58 6.69 4.01
CA TYR A 3 5.19 5.29 4.05
C TYR A 3 5.52 4.71 5.43
N ARG A 4 4.48 4.21 6.09
CA ARG A 4 4.54 3.51 7.38
C ARG A 4 5.25 2.17 7.23
N PHE A 5 6.24 1.90 8.07
CA PHE A 5 6.77 0.56 8.30
C PHE A 5 6.45 0.18 9.75
N ALA A 6 5.53 -0.75 9.96
CA ALA A 6 5.27 -1.34 11.26
C ALA A 6 5.87 -2.75 11.26
N PHE A 7 6.76 -3.04 12.21
CA PHE A 7 7.24 -4.42 12.40
C PHE A 7 6.22 -5.18 13.25
N SER A 8 6.09 -6.50 13.05
CA SER A 8 5.15 -7.37 13.78
C SER A 8 5.30 -7.32 15.32
N ASN A 9 6.40 -6.74 15.83
CA ASN A 9 6.66 -6.56 17.26
C ASN A 9 6.09 -5.23 17.84
N GLY A 10 5.24 -4.50 17.10
CA GLY A 10 4.60 -3.27 17.58
C GLY A 10 5.46 -2.00 17.48
N THR A 11 6.65 -2.08 16.90
CA THR A 11 7.50 -0.91 16.61
C THR A 11 6.96 -0.14 15.41
N VAL A 12 6.83 1.18 15.54
CA VAL A 12 6.37 2.07 14.47
C VAL A 12 7.54 2.86 13.91
N GLN A 13 7.73 2.81 12.59
CA GLN A 13 8.69 3.64 11.86
C GLN A 13 7.98 4.66 10.97
N ILE A 14 8.49 5.89 11.01
CA ILE A 14 8.04 7.03 10.22
C ILE A 14 9.25 7.65 9.52
N ASN A 15 9.22 7.68 8.20
CA ASN A 15 10.27 8.29 7.38
C ASN A 15 9.77 9.65 6.86
N PHE A 16 10.45 10.71 7.28
CA PHE A 16 10.20 12.08 6.81
C PHE A 16 11.04 12.34 5.57
N PHE A 17 10.39 12.56 4.43
CA PHE A 17 11.06 12.70 3.14
C PHE A 17 11.61 14.12 2.89
N ASN A 18 11.03 15.13 3.54
CA ASN A 18 11.43 16.52 3.34
C ASN A 18 12.83 16.83 3.91
N ASP A 19 13.27 16.08 4.92
CA ASP A 19 14.49 16.32 5.70
C ASP A 19 15.34 15.06 5.90
N HIS A 20 14.98 13.95 5.25
CA HIS A 20 15.59 12.63 5.38
C HIS A 20 15.67 12.08 6.81
N VAL A 21 14.88 12.62 7.75
CA VAL A 21 14.82 12.16 9.14
C VAL A 21 13.97 10.91 9.23
N LYS A 22 14.39 9.94 10.04
CA LYS A 22 13.60 8.76 10.38
C LYS A 22 13.28 8.79 11.86
N MET A 23 12.08 8.36 12.22
CA MET A 23 11.63 8.25 13.60
C MET A 23 11.15 6.84 13.85
N MET A 24 11.64 6.25 14.93
CA MET A 24 11.30 4.90 15.39
C MET A 24 10.68 5.01 16.77
N MET A 25 9.50 4.43 16.99
CA MET A 25 8.88 4.33 18.31
C MET A 25 8.77 2.86 18.70
N CYS A 26 9.41 2.51 19.82
CA CYS A 26 9.44 1.14 20.33
C CYS A 26 8.70 1.07 21.67
N PRO A 27 7.55 0.39 21.75
CA PRO A 27 6.80 0.22 23.00
C PRO A 27 7.60 -0.51 24.08
N LEU A 28 8.38 -1.54 23.71
CA LEU A 28 9.17 -2.34 24.66
C LEU A 28 10.21 -1.50 25.41
N MET A 29 10.85 -0.56 24.72
CA MET A 29 11.82 0.35 25.33
C MET A 29 11.20 1.64 25.87
N GLN A 30 9.90 1.85 25.64
CA GLN A 30 9.18 3.11 25.89
C GLN A 30 9.99 4.33 25.41
N ALA A 31 10.52 4.25 24.20
CA ALA A 31 11.44 5.23 23.66
C ALA A 31 11.13 5.58 22.21
N VAL A 32 11.54 6.79 21.83
CA VAL A 32 11.53 7.29 20.46
C VAL A 32 12.96 7.57 20.02
N THR A 33 13.35 7.05 18.86
CA THR A 33 14.66 7.27 18.25
C THR A 33 14.50 8.07 16.98
N PHE A 34 15.24 9.18 16.87
CA PHE A 34 15.37 9.96 15.66
C PHE A 34 16.70 9.65 14.99
N ILE A 35 16.68 9.41 13.69
CA ILE A 35 17.86 9.24 12.85
C ILE A 35 17.88 10.41 11.88
N ASP A 36 18.88 11.27 11.98
CA ASP A 36 19.01 12.44 11.09
C ASP A 36 19.61 12.07 9.73
N GLN A 37 19.68 13.05 8.83
CA GLN A 37 20.30 12.92 7.51
C GLN A 37 21.80 12.55 7.58
N ASN A 38 22.48 12.91 8.67
CA ASN A 38 23.88 12.57 8.94
C ASN A 38 24.01 11.19 9.60
N LYS A 39 22.93 10.40 9.65
CA LYS A 39 22.85 9.08 10.26
C LYS A 39 23.12 9.08 11.77
N ARG A 40 23.04 10.23 12.45
CA ARG A 40 23.15 10.31 13.90
C ARG A 40 21.84 9.87 14.54
N MET A 41 21.95 9.07 15.58
CA MET A 41 20.81 8.54 16.32
C MET A 41 20.65 9.26 17.65
N LEU A 42 19.46 9.79 17.89
CA LEU A 42 19.06 10.42 19.14
C LEU A 42 17.86 9.66 19.72
N THR A 43 18.07 8.99 20.85
CA THR A 43 17.01 8.22 21.52
C THR A 43 16.55 8.93 22.77
N TYR A 44 15.25 9.16 22.87
CA TYR A 44 14.60 9.75 24.04
C TYR A 44 13.63 8.75 24.65
N LYS A 45 13.77 8.50 25.96
CA LYS A 45 12.73 7.81 26.72
C LYS A 45 11.49 8.68 26.78
N LEU A 46 10.32 8.10 26.58
CA LEU A 46 9.04 8.81 26.64
C LEU A 46 8.82 9.45 28.02
N SER A 47 9.22 8.75 29.10
CA SER A 47 9.18 9.29 30.46
C SER A 47 10.02 10.56 30.65
N ASN A 48 11.15 10.67 29.95
CA ASN A 48 12.00 11.86 29.98
C ASN A 48 11.34 13.00 29.20
N LEU A 49 10.81 12.73 28.00
CA LEU A 49 10.08 13.73 27.23
C LEU A 49 8.85 14.27 27.96
N GLN A 50 8.17 13.43 28.75
CA GLN A 50 7.02 13.84 29.56
C GLN A 50 7.42 14.77 30.72
N ARG A 51 8.56 14.51 31.36
CA ARG A 51 9.01 15.28 32.53
C ARG A 51 9.76 16.56 32.14
N ASN A 52 10.64 16.47 31.14
CA ASN A 52 11.58 17.53 30.80
C ASN A 52 11.15 18.32 29.55
N GLY A 53 10.02 17.93 28.95
CA GLY A 53 9.54 18.48 27.70
C GLY A 53 10.26 17.89 26.48
N CYS A 54 9.74 18.23 25.31
CA CYS A 54 10.29 17.82 24.02
C CYS A 54 10.95 19.00 23.32
N PRO A 55 12.13 18.83 22.71
CA PRO A 55 12.69 19.84 21.82
C PRO A 55 11.68 20.22 20.73
N GLU A 56 11.52 21.52 20.47
CA GLU A 56 10.52 22.04 19.52
C GLU A 56 10.66 21.40 18.14
N LYS A 57 11.90 21.20 17.69
CA LYS A 57 12.19 20.51 16.42
C LYS A 57 11.48 19.16 16.31
N PHE A 58 11.32 18.40 17.40
CA PHE A 58 10.70 17.07 17.36
C PHE A 58 9.19 17.08 17.65
N LEU A 59 8.65 18.18 18.17
CA LEU A 59 7.25 18.26 18.61
C LEU A 59 6.26 17.99 17.48
N HIS A 60 6.47 18.58 16.30
CA HIS A 60 5.62 18.34 15.14
C HIS A 60 5.65 16.87 14.70
N ARG A 61 6.84 16.25 14.73
CA ARG A 61 7.03 14.83 14.35
C ARG A 61 6.32 13.90 15.34
N LEU A 62 6.38 14.19 16.64
CA LEU A 62 5.65 13.42 17.67
C LEU A 62 4.13 13.57 17.56
N LYS A 63 3.62 14.77 17.29
CA LYS A 63 2.19 15.00 17.05
C LYS A 63 1.71 14.20 15.84
N TYR A 64 2.47 14.23 14.75
CA TYR A 64 2.19 13.42 13.56
C TYR A 64 2.18 11.91 13.90
N ALA A 65 3.17 11.44 14.69
CA ALA A 65 3.22 10.05 15.15
C ALA A 65 1.95 9.63 15.89
N LYS A 66 1.50 10.46 16.84
CA LYS A 66 0.29 10.22 17.63
C LYS A 66 -0.93 10.01 16.73
N THR A 67 -1.18 10.93 15.81
CA THR A 67 -2.29 10.83 14.85
C THR A 67 -2.19 9.57 13.99
N MET A 68 -0.98 9.21 13.56
CA MET A 68 -0.76 7.98 12.80
C MET A 68 -1.08 6.73 13.62
N ILE A 69 -0.67 6.68 14.89
CA ILE A 69 -0.92 5.55 15.79
C ILE A 69 -2.41 5.43 16.11
N GLU A 70 -3.10 6.54 16.39
CA GLU A 70 -4.55 6.55 16.66
C GLU A 70 -5.35 5.99 15.48
N ARG A 71 -4.96 6.32 14.25
CA ARG A 71 -5.57 5.74 13.04
C ARG A 71 -5.35 4.22 12.95
N LEU A 72 -4.14 3.73 13.26
CA LEU A 72 -3.90 2.27 13.29
C LEU A 72 -4.77 1.55 14.28
N MET A 73 -4.89 2.10 15.49
CA MET A 73 -5.67 1.47 16.54
C MET A 73 -7.15 1.43 16.15
N SER A 74 -7.64 2.48 15.48
CA SER A 74 -9.00 2.51 14.93
C SER A 74 -9.21 1.44 13.86
N ASP A 75 -8.28 1.32 12.91
CA ASP A 75 -8.37 0.32 11.82
C ASP A 75 -8.25 -1.12 12.36
N ALA A 76 -7.37 -1.35 13.34
CA ALA A 76 -7.20 -2.66 13.98
C ALA A 76 -8.47 -3.10 14.73
N ASN A 77 -9.16 -2.17 15.39
CA ASN A 77 -10.42 -2.45 16.09
C ASN A 77 -11.54 -2.82 15.11
N MET A 78 -11.56 -2.25 13.91
CA MET A 78 -12.54 -2.62 12.86
C MET A 78 -12.33 -4.04 12.35
N VAL A 79 -11.07 -4.48 12.22
CA VAL A 79 -10.73 -5.86 11.80
C VAL A 79 -11.09 -6.88 12.88
N ALA A 80 -10.87 -6.55 14.17
CA ALA A 80 -11.19 -7.44 15.28
C ALA A 80 -12.71 -7.68 15.47
N GLN A 81 -13.56 -6.75 15.04
CA GLN A 81 -15.02 -6.87 15.16
C GLN A 81 -15.67 -7.73 14.06
N ASN A 82 -14.93 -8.20 13.06
CA ASN A 82 -15.49 -9.00 11.97
C ASN A 82 -14.64 -10.25 11.64
N PRO A 83 -14.66 -11.30 12.50
CA PRO A 83 -13.91 -12.53 12.27
C PRO A 83 -14.43 -13.40 11.11
N SER A 84 -15.50 -13.01 10.41
CA SER A 84 -16.16 -13.79 9.37
C SER A 84 -15.68 -13.46 7.95
N ARG A 85 -14.39 -13.67 7.65
CA ARG A 85 -13.92 -13.91 6.27
C ARG A 85 -12.88 -15.03 6.30
N ASN A 86 -13.38 -16.27 6.26
CA ASN A 86 -12.53 -17.44 6.04
C ASN A 86 -11.82 -17.33 4.67
N PRO A 87 -10.50 -17.59 4.61
CA PRO A 87 -9.77 -17.80 3.37
C PRO A 87 -10.03 -19.23 2.84
N ASP A 88 -9.82 -19.42 1.53
CA ASP A 88 -9.84 -20.70 0.78
C ASP A 88 -11.20 -21.35 0.46
N MET A 89 -11.63 -21.14 -0.79
CA MET A 89 -12.44 -22.09 -1.53
C MET A 89 -11.71 -22.36 -2.86
N PRO A 90 -11.30 -23.60 -3.18
CA PRO A 90 -10.64 -23.88 -4.45
C PRO A 90 -11.63 -23.59 -5.57
N ARG A 91 -11.25 -22.65 -6.44
CA ARG A 91 -11.99 -22.28 -7.65
C ARG A 91 -12.15 -23.54 -8.49
N GLN A 92 -13.34 -24.15 -8.44
CA GLN A 92 -13.72 -25.27 -9.29
C GLN A 92 -13.46 -24.85 -10.74
N MET A 93 -12.49 -25.50 -11.38
CA MET A 93 -12.19 -25.33 -12.78
C MET A 93 -13.43 -25.80 -13.55
N GLY A 94 -14.19 -24.83 -14.06
CA GLY A 94 -15.37 -25.09 -14.87
C GLY A 94 -14.99 -26.02 -16.01
N SER A 95 -15.61 -27.20 -16.00
CA SER A 95 -15.50 -28.21 -17.05
C SER A 95 -15.68 -27.56 -18.41
N ALA A 96 -14.69 -27.73 -19.29
CA ALA A 96 -14.80 -27.40 -20.70
C ALA A 96 -16.10 -28.02 -21.24
N ARG A 97 -17.07 -27.17 -21.60
CA ARG A 97 -18.21 -27.59 -22.40
C ARG A 97 -17.85 -27.32 -23.85
N SER A 98 -17.51 -28.40 -24.54
CA SER A 98 -17.37 -28.47 -25.99
C SER A 98 -18.52 -27.72 -26.66
N ALA A 99 -18.23 -26.66 -27.41
CA ALA A 99 -19.20 -26.03 -28.28
C ALA A 99 -19.44 -26.97 -29.47
N SER A 100 -20.52 -27.75 -29.40
CA SER A 100 -21.02 -28.52 -30.53
C SER A 100 -21.59 -27.58 -31.58
N ALA A 101 -21.03 -27.66 -32.78
CA ALA A 101 -21.51 -27.05 -34.00
C ALA A 101 -22.97 -27.43 -34.29
N GLY A 102 -23.75 -26.48 -34.81
CA GLY A 102 -25.00 -26.80 -35.48
C GLY A 102 -26.04 -25.68 -35.43
N SER A 103 -26.04 -24.79 -36.41
CA SER A 103 -27.26 -24.13 -36.88
C SER A 103 -27.06 -23.68 -38.33
N ARG A 104 -27.68 -24.43 -39.25
CA ARG A 104 -27.83 -24.11 -40.67
C ARG A 104 -28.90 -23.03 -40.80
N GLY A 105 -28.59 -21.94 -41.48
CA GLY A 105 -29.57 -20.99 -42.04
C GLY A 105 -29.29 -20.81 -43.54
N PRO A 106 -30.31 -20.75 -44.43
CA PRO A 106 -30.07 -20.74 -45.88
C PRO A 106 -30.06 -19.33 -46.51
N ILE A 107 -29.06 -19.13 -47.38
CA ILE A 107 -28.99 -18.48 -48.72
C ILE A 107 -29.78 -17.18 -48.98
N HIS A 108 -29.05 -16.11 -49.35
CA HIS A 108 -29.23 -15.32 -50.60
C HIS A 108 -28.02 -14.36 -50.83
N THR A 109 -27.13 -14.67 -51.78
CA THR A 109 -26.84 -13.97 -53.05
C THR A 109 -26.43 -12.48 -52.97
N GLY A 110 -25.18 -12.18 -53.33
CA GLY A 110 -24.72 -10.81 -53.60
C GLY A 110 -23.21 -10.74 -53.86
N SER A 111 -22.84 -10.62 -55.13
CA SER A 111 -21.50 -10.55 -55.71
C SER A 111 -20.66 -9.33 -55.29
N HIS A 112 -19.38 -9.51 -54.96
CA HIS A 112 -18.22 -8.76 -55.52
C HIS A 112 -16.90 -9.15 -54.81
N LEU A 113 -15.83 -9.29 -55.60
CA LEU A 113 -14.43 -9.51 -55.20
C LEU A 113 -13.60 -8.30 -55.69
N PRO A 114 -12.26 -8.23 -55.47
CA PRO A 114 -11.45 -8.08 -54.25
C PRO A 114 -10.73 -6.69 -54.21
N GLN A 115 -10.00 -6.33 -53.12
CA GLN A 115 -8.59 -5.88 -53.21
C GLN A 115 -7.95 -5.43 -51.88
N SER A 116 -6.64 -5.65 -51.87
CA SER A 116 -5.55 -5.37 -50.93
C SER A 116 -5.25 -3.88 -50.67
N ALA A 117 -4.70 -3.55 -49.49
CA ALA A 117 -3.66 -2.52 -49.23
C ALA A 117 -3.49 -2.36 -47.70
N SER A 118 -2.29 -2.60 -47.13
CA SER A 118 -1.17 -1.66 -46.97
C SER A 118 -1.47 -0.44 -46.09
N GLY A 119 -0.71 -0.24 -45.01
CA GLY A 119 -0.75 0.99 -44.22
C GLY A 119 -0.07 0.94 -42.85
N SER A 120 1.25 0.82 -42.86
CA SER A 120 2.14 1.20 -41.76
C SER A 120 1.95 2.67 -41.36
N ASN A 121 2.03 3.00 -40.06
CA ASN A 121 2.59 4.30 -39.71
C ASN A 121 3.30 4.31 -38.34
N ILE A 122 4.47 4.93 -38.39
CA ILE A 122 5.54 4.94 -37.42
C ILE A 122 5.44 6.24 -36.58
N HIS A 123 5.88 6.16 -35.33
CA HIS A 123 6.22 7.25 -34.40
C HIS A 123 7.04 8.39 -35.07
N PRO A 124 7.16 9.63 -34.53
CA PRO A 124 7.88 9.81 -33.27
C PRO A 124 7.52 11.02 -32.40
N ARG A 125 8.14 10.96 -31.22
CA ARG A 125 8.23 11.95 -30.16
C ARG A 125 8.76 13.31 -30.62
N ARG A 126 8.26 14.35 -29.97
CA ARG A 126 9.06 15.48 -29.49
C ARG A 126 8.80 15.68 -28.01
#